data_AF-E3N7C9-F1
#
_entry.id   AF-E3N7C9-F1
#
_cell.length_a   1.000
_cell.length_b   1.000
_cell.length_c   1.000
_cell.angle_alpha   90.00
_cell.angle_beta   90.00
_cell.angle_gamma   90.00
#
_symmetry.space_group_name_H-M   'P 1'
#
loop_
_entity.id
_entity.type
_entity.pdbx_description
1 polymer ?
#
loop_
_entity_poly.entity_id
_entity_poly.type
_entity_poly.pdbx_seq_one_letter_code
_entity_poly.pdbx_strand_id
1 'polypeptide(L)'
;MLTIYWQMDVVFLEAFTIFPLYVSLLIDIWTNRKKQKLFQSPYYTLILSQGLADILIILTIFNLLVARYFGFGNMLLYNIQDYGVASFHSNTGPLMFIVRMFGIFLITSQRYVAVCWHGSRLNVFIDRLHPLILVAIHYIFPCVIYIPAFIVSSAKFQDTERLFIINTPTHLQTFSIIVVSSFLVASVLVVFMYLSILRVLFITRKNGKNSMGQCVFRQQALRYREIRLAAHVFLLSVMSATIFVYYWIEFSMAGNPDVSSELL
;
A
#
# COMPACT_ATOMS: atom_id res chain seq x y z
N MET A 1 27.02 11.34 -0.25
CA MET A 1 27.54 10.68 -1.46
C MET A 1 26.93 9.29 -1.46
N LEU A 2 26.10 8.94 -2.44
CA LEU A 2 25.49 7.61 -2.52
C LEU A 2 26.58 6.59 -2.91
N THR A 3 26.59 5.43 -2.26
CA THR A 3 27.54 4.35 -2.51
C THR A 3 27.19 3.59 -3.80
N ILE A 4 27.97 2.56 -4.14
CA ILE A 4 27.64 1.63 -5.23
C ILE A 4 26.31 0.90 -5.00
N TYR A 5 25.84 0.86 -3.74
CA TYR A 5 24.53 0.36 -3.30
C TYR A 5 23.54 1.50 -3.04
N TRP A 6 23.54 2.53 -3.88
CA TRP A 6 22.73 3.74 -3.71
C TRP A 6 21.25 3.46 -3.42
N GLN A 7 20.69 2.38 -3.98
CA GLN A 7 19.31 1.96 -3.74
C GLN A 7 19.07 1.62 -2.26
N MET A 8 20.01 0.90 -1.65
CA MET A 8 19.94 0.56 -0.23
C MET A 8 20.19 1.79 0.64
N ASP A 9 21.12 2.67 0.25
CA ASP A 9 21.39 3.92 0.99
C ASP A 9 20.15 4.82 1.06
N VAL A 10 19.39 4.92 -0.03
CA VAL A 10 18.11 5.67 -0.05
C VAL A 10 17.10 5.05 0.92
N VAL A 11 16.96 3.72 0.92
CA VAL A 11 16.04 3.04 1.84
C VAL A 11 16.45 3.24 3.30
N PHE A 12 17.75 3.18 3.62
CA PHE A 12 18.24 3.49 4.96
C PHE A 12 17.97 4.93 5.37
N LEU A 13 18.21 5.89 4.47
CA LEU A 13 17.90 7.30 4.73
C LEU A 13 16.40 7.49 5.01
N GLU A 14 15.51 6.93 4.19
CA GLU A 14 14.06 7.01 4.41
C GLU A 14 13.63 6.36 5.73
N ALA A 15 14.20 5.19 6.06
CA ALA A 15 13.91 4.45 7.29
C ALA A 15 14.34 5.19 8.57
N PHE A 16 15.40 6.01 8.52
CA PHE A 16 15.85 6.76 9.68
C PHE A 16 15.33 8.20 9.74
N THR A 17 14.85 8.77 8.63
CA THR A 17 14.36 10.15 8.60
C THR A 17 12.83 10.23 8.52
N ILE A 18 12.20 9.55 7.56
CA ILE A 18 10.77 9.67 7.27
C ILE A 18 9.96 8.72 8.15
N PHE A 19 10.44 7.50 8.34
CA PHE A 19 9.71 6.48 9.08
C PHE A 19 9.43 6.85 10.55
N PRO A 20 10.38 7.42 11.34
CA PRO A 20 10.07 7.85 12.70
C PRO A 20 9.02 8.96 12.77
N LEU A 21 9.03 9.88 11.80
CA LEU A 21 8.01 10.93 11.68
C LEU A 21 6.64 10.32 11.38
N TYR A 22 6.60 9.32 10.49
CA TYR A 22 5.38 8.59 10.16
C TYR A 22 4.80 7.85 11.38
N VAL A 23 5.64 7.12 12.13
CA VAL A 23 5.24 6.42 13.36
C VAL A 23 4.73 7.42 14.40
N SER A 24 5.41 8.56 14.57
CA SER A 24 5.00 9.61 15.51
C SER A 24 3.61 10.16 15.19
N LEU A 25 3.29 10.38 13.90
CA LEU A 25 1.96 10.79 13.46
C LEU A 25 0.89 9.75 13.79
N LEU A 26 1.17 8.46 13.60
CA LEU A 26 0.23 7.39 13.93
C LEU A 26 -0.01 7.27 15.44
N ILE A 27 1.04 7.45 16.25
CA ILE A 27 0.93 7.49 17.72
C ILE A 27 0.08 8.68 18.15
N ASP A 28 0.27 9.87 17.57
CA ASP A 28 -0.54 11.05 17.89
C ASP A 28 -2.02 10.82 17.55
N ILE A 29 -2.34 10.25 16.39
CA ILE A 29 -3.72 9.88 16.02
C ILE A 29 -4.29 8.87 17.02
N TRP A 30 -3.52 7.84 17.39
CA TRP A 30 -3.94 6.80 18.33
C TRP A 30 -4.22 7.37 19.73
N THR A 31 -3.33 8.20 20.25
CA THR A 31 -3.48 8.80 21.58
C THR A 31 -4.65 9.78 21.63
N ASN A 32 -4.84 10.59 20.58
CA ASN A 32 -5.95 11.53 20.48
C ASN A 32 -7.30 10.85 20.26
N ARG A 33 -7.34 9.60 19.80
CA ARG A 33 -8.57 8.79 19.68
C ARG A 33 -9.33 8.60 20.98
N LYS A 34 -8.61 8.51 22.11
CA LYS A 34 -9.23 8.43 23.45
C LYS A 34 -9.81 9.77 23.91
N LYS A 35 -9.30 10.88 23.38
CA LYS A 35 -9.60 12.25 23.85
C LYS A 35 -10.67 12.94 22.99
N GLN A 36 -10.72 12.67 21.68
CA GLN A 36 -11.61 13.40 20.77
C GLN A 36 -12.43 12.46 19.89
N LYS A 37 -13.74 12.73 19.79
CA LYS A 37 -14.68 11.97 18.95
C LYS A 37 -14.33 12.00 17.46
N LEU A 38 -13.67 13.06 16.99
CA LEU A 38 -13.22 13.18 15.58
C LEU A 38 -12.36 11.99 15.14
N PHE A 39 -11.42 11.56 16.00
CA PHE A 39 -10.48 10.48 15.74
C PHE A 39 -11.09 9.08 15.92
N GLN A 40 -12.35 8.99 16.39
CA GLN A 40 -13.07 7.72 16.51
C GLN A 40 -13.80 7.33 15.22
N SER A 41 -13.78 8.18 14.20
CA SER A 41 -14.46 7.91 12.93
C SER A 41 -13.87 6.70 12.16
N PRO A 42 -14.68 6.07 11.28
CA PRO A 42 -14.21 5.02 10.37
C PRO A 42 -12.97 5.42 9.56
N TYR A 43 -12.89 6.69 9.17
CA TYR A 43 -11.75 7.25 8.45
C TYR A 43 -10.42 7.07 9.19
N TYR A 44 -10.33 7.52 10.44
CA TYR A 44 -9.10 7.43 11.22
C TYR A 44 -8.78 5.99 11.64
N THR A 45 -9.81 5.13 11.76
CA THR A 45 -9.61 3.69 11.93
C THR A 45 -8.86 3.10 10.74
N LEU A 46 -9.31 3.41 9.52
CA LEU A 46 -8.66 2.91 8.30
C LEU A 46 -7.25 3.51 8.12
N ILE A 47 -7.03 4.78 8.48
CA ILE A 47 -5.67 5.36 8.50
C ILE A 47 -4.75 4.59 9.44
N LEU A 48 -5.19 4.33 10.68
CA LEU A 48 -4.38 3.59 11.64
C LEU A 48 -4.10 2.16 11.17
N SER A 49 -5.09 1.53 10.55
CA SER A 49 -4.91 0.19 9.97
C SER A 49 -3.91 0.19 8.81
N GLN A 50 -4.02 1.15 7.88
CA GLN A 50 -3.06 1.34 6.80
C GLN A 50 -1.66 1.63 7.36
N GLY A 51 -1.57 2.49 8.37
CA GLY A 51 -0.31 2.83 9.01
C GLY A 51 0.37 1.66 9.69
N LEU A 52 -0.40 0.78 10.34
CA LEU A 52 0.15 -0.44 10.91
C LEU A 52 0.65 -1.39 9.82
N ALA A 53 -0.08 -1.55 8.71
CA ALA A 53 0.38 -2.36 7.57
C ALA A 53 1.71 -1.82 7.01
N ASP A 54 1.81 -0.51 6.83
CA ASP A 54 3.02 0.16 6.34
C ASP A 54 4.21 -0.01 7.30
N ILE A 55 3.98 -0.01 8.62
CA ILE A 55 5.03 -0.31 9.60
C ILE A 55 5.51 -1.75 9.45
N LEU A 56 4.58 -2.71 9.38
CA LEU A 56 4.91 -4.13 9.30
C LEU A 56 5.71 -4.47 8.02
N ILE A 57 5.36 -3.88 6.88
CA ILE A 57 6.12 -4.09 5.64
C ILE A 57 7.54 -3.52 5.74
N ILE A 58 7.68 -2.30 6.27
CA ILE A 58 9.01 -1.67 6.43
C ILE A 58 9.88 -2.54 7.33
N LEU A 59 9.38 -2.97 8.49
CA LEU A 59 10.14 -3.85 9.39
C LEU A 59 10.54 -5.16 8.73
N THR A 60 9.65 -5.75 7.92
CA THR A 60 9.91 -7.03 7.25
C THR A 60 10.94 -6.90 6.12
N ILE A 61 10.84 -5.85 5.30
CA ILE A 61 11.80 -5.58 4.22
C ILE A 61 13.16 -5.18 4.82
N PHE A 62 13.16 -4.37 5.88
CA PHE A 62 14.37 -3.88 6.52
C PHE A 62 15.21 -5.00 7.11
N ASN A 63 14.58 -6.05 7.65
CA ASN A 63 15.29 -7.24 8.12
C ASN A 63 16.16 -7.88 7.03
N LEU A 64 15.60 -8.11 5.83
CA LEU A 64 16.33 -8.68 4.71
C LEU A 64 17.37 -7.71 4.13
N LEU A 65 17.07 -6.41 4.09
CA LEU A 65 18.00 -5.39 3.60
C LEU A 65 19.22 -5.23 4.51
N VAL A 66 19.03 -5.23 5.83
CA VAL A 66 20.14 -5.20 6.79
C VAL A 66 21.05 -6.40 6.61
N ALA A 67 20.46 -7.58 6.41
CA ALA A 67 21.23 -8.79 6.12
C ALA A 67 22.06 -8.62 4.83
N ARG A 68 21.42 -8.23 3.72
CA ARG A 68 22.12 -8.02 2.43
C ARG A 68 23.18 -6.91 2.46
N TYR A 69 22.95 -5.83 3.20
CA TYR A 69 23.84 -4.66 3.20
C TYR A 69 25.04 -4.85 4.14
N PHE A 70 24.83 -5.40 5.34
CA PHE A 70 25.87 -5.56 6.35
C PHE A 70 26.42 -6.98 6.45
N GLY A 71 25.83 -7.95 5.76
CA GLY A 71 26.13 -9.39 5.92
C GLY A 71 25.62 -9.99 7.24
N PHE A 72 24.94 -9.19 8.07
CA PHE A 72 24.52 -9.61 9.41
C PHE A 72 23.30 -10.54 9.35
N GLY A 73 23.45 -11.77 9.84
CA GLY A 73 22.35 -12.75 9.85
C GLY A 73 22.12 -13.45 8.52
N ASN A 74 22.98 -13.24 7.53
CA ASN A 74 22.88 -13.89 6.22
C ASN A 74 22.88 -15.41 6.29
N MET A 75 23.87 -15.97 7.00
CA MET A 75 23.98 -17.41 7.17
C MET A 75 22.76 -17.99 7.92
N LEU A 76 22.23 -17.26 8.89
CA LEU A 76 21.00 -17.65 9.59
C LEU A 76 19.83 -17.74 8.60
N LEU A 77 19.57 -16.66 7.85
CA LEU A 77 18.48 -16.61 6.87
C LEU A 77 18.60 -17.70 5.80
N TYR A 78 19.83 -17.94 5.32
CA TYR A 78 20.09 -18.99 4.34
C TYR A 78 19.85 -20.39 4.91
N ASN A 79 20.29 -20.66 6.15
CA ASN A 79 20.11 -21.96 6.79
C ASN A 79 18.64 -22.28 7.11
N ILE A 80 17.83 -21.27 7.40
CA ILE A 80 16.40 -21.44 7.68
C ILE A 80 15.51 -21.31 6.43
N GLN A 81 16.11 -21.23 5.23
CA GLN A 81 15.33 -21.05 4.00
C GLN A 81 14.37 -22.21 3.73
N ASP A 82 14.72 -23.42 4.15
CA ASP A 82 13.89 -24.63 4.01
C ASP A 82 12.61 -24.56 4.87
N TYR A 83 12.60 -23.71 5.90
CA TYR A 83 11.39 -23.38 6.68
C TYR A 83 10.50 -22.32 5.98
N GLY A 84 10.80 -21.97 4.74
CA GLY A 84 10.00 -21.07 3.92
C GLY A 84 10.35 -19.59 4.05
N VAL A 85 11.51 -19.22 4.64
CA VAL A 85 11.89 -17.81 4.81
C VAL A 85 12.11 -17.08 3.48
N ALA A 86 12.69 -17.75 2.48
CA ALA A 86 12.81 -17.19 1.13
C ALA A 86 11.43 -16.97 0.49
N SER A 87 10.51 -17.92 0.65
CA SER A 87 9.11 -17.78 0.18
C SER A 87 8.38 -16.66 0.91
N PHE A 88 8.54 -16.53 2.23
CA PHE A 88 7.97 -15.43 3.00
C PHE A 88 8.44 -14.07 2.47
N HIS A 89 9.75 -13.88 2.29
CA HIS A 89 10.26 -12.61 1.75
C HIS A 89 9.84 -12.37 0.30
N SER A 90 9.75 -13.42 -0.53
CA SER A 90 9.27 -13.28 -1.91
C SER A 90 7.82 -12.82 -1.99
N ASN A 91 6.95 -13.30 -1.10
CA ASN A 91 5.52 -13.00 -1.13
C ASN A 91 5.16 -11.71 -0.38
N THR A 92 5.96 -11.34 0.63
CA THR A 92 5.66 -10.19 1.49
C THR A 92 5.54 -8.89 0.71
N GLY A 93 6.49 -8.61 -0.20
CA GLY A 93 6.46 -7.37 -0.99
C GLY A 93 5.18 -7.23 -1.81
N PRO A 94 4.86 -8.18 -2.73
CA PRO A 94 3.65 -8.15 -3.52
C PRO A 94 2.35 -8.18 -2.69
N LEU A 95 2.26 -9.01 -1.64
CA LEU A 95 1.09 -9.05 -0.77
C LEU A 95 0.83 -7.71 -0.09
N MET A 96 1.86 -7.12 0.52
CA MET A 96 1.72 -5.86 1.26
C MET A 96 1.44 -4.69 0.32
N PHE A 97 1.89 -4.76 -0.94
CA PHE A 97 1.46 -3.82 -1.98
C PHE A 97 -0.05 -3.88 -2.22
N ILE A 98 -0.63 -5.08 -2.34
CA ILE A 98 -2.09 -5.25 -2.50
C ILE A 98 -2.83 -4.77 -1.26
N VAL A 99 -2.35 -5.11 -0.07
CA VAL A 99 -2.91 -4.62 1.20
C VAL A 99 -2.96 -3.09 1.21
N ARG A 100 -1.84 -2.44 0.87
CA ARG A 100 -1.76 -0.97 0.80
C ARG A 100 -2.71 -0.36 -0.22
N MET A 101 -2.81 -0.95 -1.41
CA MET A 101 -3.72 -0.47 -2.44
C MET A 101 -5.18 -0.60 -2.01
N PHE A 102 -5.52 -1.73 -1.38
CA PHE A 102 -6.85 -1.95 -0.87
C PHE A 102 -7.20 -1.02 0.31
N GLY A 103 -6.25 -0.74 1.20
CA GLY A 103 -6.44 0.25 2.27
C GLY A 103 -6.68 1.67 1.73
N ILE A 104 -5.93 2.10 0.70
CA ILE A 104 -6.18 3.38 0.02
C ILE A 104 -7.57 3.38 -0.64
N PHE A 105 -7.97 2.28 -1.26
CA PHE A 105 -9.31 2.12 -1.81
C PHE A 105 -10.39 2.29 -0.73
N LEU A 106 -10.29 1.59 0.39
CA LEU A 106 -11.25 1.68 1.51
C LEU A 106 -11.31 3.10 2.11
N ILE A 107 -10.17 3.74 2.32
CA ILE A 107 -10.11 5.13 2.82
C ILE A 107 -10.84 6.07 1.86
N THR A 108 -10.58 5.92 0.55
CA THR A 108 -11.23 6.72 -0.49
C THR A 108 -12.73 6.43 -0.55
N SER A 109 -13.16 5.18 -0.47
CA SER A 109 -14.58 4.80 -0.45
C SER A 109 -15.31 5.38 0.76
N GLN A 110 -14.71 5.29 1.95
CA GLN A 110 -15.28 5.90 3.15
C GLN A 110 -15.46 7.41 2.96
N ARG A 111 -14.45 8.10 2.39
CA ARG A 111 -14.53 9.53 2.10
C ARG A 111 -15.58 9.87 1.05
N TYR A 112 -15.65 9.09 -0.02
CA TYR A 112 -16.63 9.25 -1.08
C TYR A 112 -18.05 9.16 -0.53
N VAL A 113 -18.35 8.12 0.27
CA VAL A 113 -19.68 7.96 0.89
C VAL A 113 -19.98 9.11 1.84
N ALA A 114 -19.02 9.52 2.67
CA ALA A 114 -19.21 10.60 3.63
C ALA A 114 -19.49 11.98 2.99
N VAL A 115 -18.90 12.25 1.83
CA VAL A 115 -19.03 13.54 1.12
C VAL A 115 -20.16 13.53 0.10
N CYS A 116 -20.17 12.54 -0.80
CA CYS A 116 -21.10 12.51 -1.91
C CYS A 116 -22.48 11.99 -1.49
N TRP A 117 -22.53 11.06 -0.53
CA TRP A 117 -23.77 10.41 -0.07
C TRP A 117 -24.04 10.69 1.41
N HIS A 118 -23.73 11.91 1.85
CA HIS A 118 -23.95 12.34 3.23
C HIS A 118 -25.42 12.12 3.66
N GLY A 119 -25.63 11.53 4.84
CA GLY A 119 -26.97 11.24 5.36
C GLY A 119 -27.68 10.04 4.73
N SER A 120 -27.08 9.37 3.73
CA SER A 120 -27.64 8.13 3.16
C SER A 120 -27.60 6.96 4.16
N ARG A 121 -28.42 5.93 3.89
CA ARG A 121 -28.39 4.67 4.67
C ARG A 121 -27.00 4.03 4.70
N LEU A 122 -26.26 4.09 3.58
CA LEU A 122 -24.90 3.56 3.48
C LEU A 122 -23.94 4.33 4.39
N ASN A 123 -24.02 5.66 4.42
CA ASN A 123 -23.18 6.46 5.30
C ASN A 123 -23.43 6.13 6.78
N VAL A 124 -24.71 6.05 7.19
CA VAL A 124 -25.08 5.68 8.56
C VAL A 124 -24.61 4.27 8.91
N PHE A 125 -24.68 3.32 7.97
CA PHE A 125 -24.20 1.97 8.17
C PHE A 125 -22.68 1.93 8.42
N ILE A 126 -21.89 2.59 7.58
CA ILE A 126 -20.43 2.66 7.73
C ILE A 126 -20.04 3.37 9.02
N ASP A 127 -20.72 4.46 9.37
CA ASP A 127 -20.46 5.23 10.60
C ASP A 127 -20.76 4.45 11.88
N ARG A 128 -21.67 3.46 11.83
CA ARG A 128 -22.01 2.58 12.96
C ARG A 128 -21.22 1.28 12.98
N LEU A 129 -20.44 1.01 11.95
CA LEU A 129 -19.70 -0.24 11.84
C LEU A 129 -18.59 -0.31 12.90
N HIS A 130 -18.44 -1.47 13.54
CA HIS A 130 -17.40 -1.63 14.55
C HIS A 130 -16.00 -1.48 13.92
N PRO A 131 -15.07 -0.72 14.54
CA PRO A 131 -13.74 -0.47 13.97
C PRO A 131 -12.97 -1.73 13.58
N LEU A 132 -13.08 -2.82 14.36
CA LEU A 132 -12.41 -4.08 14.07
C LEU A 132 -12.90 -4.74 12.78
N ILE A 133 -14.15 -4.52 12.38
CA ILE A 133 -14.68 -5.09 11.13
C ILE A 133 -14.01 -4.42 9.94
N LEU A 134 -13.82 -3.10 9.99
CA LEU A 134 -13.09 -2.35 8.94
C LEU A 134 -11.64 -2.83 8.84
N VAL A 135 -10.99 -3.04 9.99
CA VAL A 135 -9.63 -3.59 10.06
C VAL A 135 -9.60 -5.01 9.48
N ALA A 136 -10.54 -5.87 9.86
CA ALA A 136 -10.63 -7.23 9.35
C ALA A 136 -10.82 -7.26 7.82
N ILE A 137 -11.72 -6.45 7.28
CA ILE A 137 -11.94 -6.32 5.83
C ILE A 137 -10.64 -5.87 5.13
N HIS A 138 -9.95 -4.89 5.71
CA HIS A 138 -8.72 -4.34 5.14
C HIS A 138 -7.61 -5.39 4.98
N TYR A 139 -7.45 -6.32 5.92
CA TYR A 139 -6.41 -7.35 5.83
C TYR A 139 -6.89 -8.65 5.17
N ILE A 140 -8.09 -9.12 5.48
CA ILE A 140 -8.57 -10.43 5.02
C ILE A 140 -8.78 -10.43 3.51
N PHE A 141 -9.37 -9.37 2.96
CA PHE A 141 -9.73 -9.36 1.54
C PHE A 141 -8.50 -9.40 0.61
N PRO A 142 -7.45 -8.58 0.81
CA PRO A 142 -6.18 -8.72 0.08
C PRO A 142 -5.53 -10.09 0.25
N CYS A 143 -5.50 -10.62 1.48
CA CYS A 143 -4.92 -11.94 1.74
C CYS A 143 -5.65 -13.04 0.95
N VAL A 144 -6.99 -13.03 0.93
CA VAL A 144 -7.80 -13.99 0.17
C VAL A 144 -7.50 -13.92 -1.32
N ILE A 145 -7.42 -12.72 -1.88
CA ILE A 145 -7.06 -12.51 -3.30
C ILE A 145 -5.66 -13.08 -3.60
N TYR A 146 -4.74 -12.99 -2.64
CA TYR A 146 -3.35 -13.40 -2.82
C TYR A 146 -3.08 -14.88 -2.53
N ILE A 147 -4.03 -15.64 -1.98
CA ILE A 147 -3.90 -17.09 -1.70
C ILE A 147 -3.31 -17.88 -2.88
N PRO A 148 -3.73 -17.69 -4.15
CA PRO A 148 -3.19 -18.47 -5.26
C PRO A 148 -1.67 -18.32 -5.41
N ALA A 149 -1.12 -17.13 -5.18
CA ALA A 149 0.33 -16.89 -5.22
C ALA A 149 1.07 -17.63 -4.10
N PHE A 150 0.47 -17.75 -2.92
CA PHE A 150 1.03 -18.56 -1.82
C PHE A 150 1.05 -20.04 -2.17
N ILE A 151 -0.02 -20.57 -2.77
CA ILE A 151 -0.13 -22.00 -3.12
C ILE A 151 0.96 -22.41 -4.12
N VAL A 152 1.23 -21.58 -5.12
CA VAL A 152 2.26 -21.86 -6.14
C VAL A 152 3.65 -21.37 -5.73
N SER A 153 3.82 -20.87 -4.50
CA SER A 153 5.07 -20.24 -4.10
C SER A 153 6.19 -21.25 -3.98
N SER A 154 7.26 -21.01 -4.75
CA SER A 154 8.51 -21.74 -4.63
C SER A 154 9.66 -20.75 -4.85
N ALA A 155 10.31 -20.37 -3.75
CA ALA A 155 11.37 -19.38 -3.73
C ALA A 155 12.55 -19.89 -2.91
N LYS A 156 13.77 -19.62 -3.37
CA LYS A 156 15.03 -19.97 -2.66
C LYS A 156 16.01 -18.80 -2.70
N PHE A 157 16.93 -18.77 -1.75
CA PHE A 157 18.05 -17.84 -1.82
C PHE A 157 19.13 -18.41 -2.75
N GLN A 158 19.66 -17.59 -3.64
CA GLN A 158 20.72 -17.96 -4.58
C GLN A 158 22.01 -18.34 -3.86
N ASP A 159 22.42 -17.51 -2.89
CA ASP A 159 23.68 -17.64 -2.18
C ASP A 159 23.61 -16.94 -0.81
N THR A 160 24.57 -17.25 0.05
CA THR A 160 24.68 -16.72 1.41
C THR A 160 25.15 -15.28 1.48
N GLU A 161 25.75 -14.71 0.43
CA GLU A 161 26.30 -13.34 0.48
C GLU A 161 25.24 -12.31 0.06
N ARG A 162 24.55 -12.57 -1.05
CA ARG A 162 23.59 -11.64 -1.66
C ARG A 162 22.15 -11.92 -1.27
N LEU A 163 21.86 -13.14 -0.78
CA LEU A 163 20.50 -13.61 -0.47
C LEU A 163 19.49 -13.27 -1.57
N PHE A 164 19.92 -13.33 -2.84
CA PHE A 164 19.04 -13.01 -3.95
C PHE A 164 17.94 -14.06 -4.03
N ILE A 165 16.68 -13.64 -4.20
CA ILE A 165 15.55 -14.57 -4.18
C ILE A 165 15.28 -15.03 -5.61
N ILE A 166 15.36 -16.34 -5.83
CA ILE A 166 15.02 -16.98 -7.09
C ILE A 166 13.64 -17.60 -6.96
N ASN A 167 12.73 -17.18 -7.82
CA ASN A 167 11.35 -17.65 -7.88
C ASN A 167 11.13 -18.54 -9.10
N THR A 168 10.27 -19.54 -8.98
CA THR A 168 9.80 -20.31 -10.14
C THR A 168 8.98 -19.42 -11.10
N PRO A 169 9.02 -19.67 -12.42
CA PRO A 169 8.24 -18.90 -13.40
C PRO A 169 6.74 -18.84 -13.09
N THR A 170 6.16 -19.95 -12.63
CA THR A 170 4.74 -20.04 -12.25
C THR A 170 4.40 -19.11 -11.09
N HIS A 171 5.28 -19.02 -10.08
CA HIS A 171 5.12 -18.12 -8.94
C HIS A 171 5.20 -16.65 -9.38
N LEU A 172 6.22 -16.29 -10.18
CA LEU A 172 6.39 -14.94 -10.74
C LEU A 172 5.16 -14.47 -11.52
N GLN A 173 4.68 -15.31 -12.45
CA GLN A 173 3.51 -14.99 -13.28
C GLN A 173 2.25 -14.81 -12.42
N THR A 174 2.02 -15.69 -11.45
CA THR A 174 0.80 -15.69 -10.62
C THR A 174 0.70 -14.43 -9.78
N PHE A 175 1.73 -14.08 -8.98
CA PHE A 175 1.64 -12.86 -8.17
C PHE A 175 1.62 -11.61 -9.04
N SER A 176 2.32 -11.60 -10.19
CA SER A 176 2.33 -10.44 -11.11
C SER A 176 0.95 -10.14 -11.64
N ILE A 177 0.22 -11.16 -12.11
CA ILE A 177 -1.17 -11.02 -12.57
C ILE A 177 -2.07 -10.50 -11.44
N ILE A 178 -1.94 -11.06 -10.23
CA ILE A 178 -2.76 -10.64 -9.09
C ILE A 178 -2.49 -9.19 -8.72
N VAL A 179 -1.22 -8.77 -8.62
CA VAL A 179 -0.82 -7.41 -8.28
C VAL A 179 -1.34 -6.42 -9.33
N VAL A 180 -1.09 -6.70 -10.61
CA VAL A 180 -1.48 -5.83 -11.73
C VAL A 180 -2.99 -5.68 -11.82
N SER A 181 -3.73 -6.78 -11.78
CA SER A 181 -5.19 -6.74 -11.89
C SER A 181 -5.84 -6.02 -10.70
N SER A 182 -5.41 -6.35 -9.48
CA SER A 182 -5.91 -5.71 -8.25
C SER A 182 -5.62 -4.22 -8.26
N PHE A 183 -4.41 -3.83 -8.67
CA PHE A 183 -4.01 -2.44 -8.75
C PHE A 183 -4.86 -1.66 -9.77
N LEU A 184 -5.04 -2.20 -10.98
CA LEU A 184 -5.78 -1.54 -12.05
C LEU A 184 -7.22 -1.29 -11.64
N VAL A 185 -7.89 -2.31 -11.08
CA VAL A 185 -9.26 -2.19 -10.59
C VAL A 185 -9.35 -1.15 -9.46
N ALA A 186 -8.48 -1.24 -8.44
CA ALA A 186 -8.48 -0.30 -7.32
C ALA A 186 -8.25 1.14 -7.79
N SER A 187 -7.31 1.36 -8.70
CA SER A 187 -6.93 2.70 -9.16
C SER A 187 -8.01 3.37 -9.99
N VAL A 188 -8.66 2.64 -10.91
CA VAL A 188 -9.79 3.18 -11.68
C VAL A 188 -10.91 3.61 -10.74
N LEU A 189 -11.25 2.77 -9.76
CA LEU A 189 -12.29 3.09 -8.78
C LEU A 189 -11.90 4.28 -7.90
N VAL A 190 -10.66 4.34 -7.42
CA VAL A 190 -10.16 5.44 -6.59
C VAL A 190 -10.18 6.76 -7.36
N VAL A 191 -9.70 6.78 -8.60
CA VAL A 191 -9.73 7.97 -9.47
C VAL A 191 -11.18 8.44 -9.68
N PHE A 192 -12.09 7.53 -10.02
CA PHE A 192 -13.51 7.86 -10.19
C PHE A 192 -14.13 8.47 -8.92
N MET A 193 -13.86 7.88 -7.76
CA MET A 193 -14.34 8.37 -6.47
C MET A 193 -13.79 9.77 -6.15
N TYR A 194 -12.50 10.00 -6.37
CA TYR A 194 -11.90 11.34 -6.16
C TYR A 194 -12.44 12.39 -7.11
N LEU A 195 -12.60 12.07 -8.40
CA LEU A 195 -13.23 12.98 -9.37
C LEU A 195 -14.64 13.38 -8.92
N SER A 196 -15.40 12.41 -8.38
CA SER A 196 -16.74 12.67 -7.85
C SER A 196 -16.73 13.55 -6.58
N ILE A 197 -15.79 13.31 -5.66
CA ILE A 197 -15.59 14.16 -4.47
C ILE A 197 -15.25 15.59 -4.90
N LEU A 198 -14.31 15.76 -5.84
CA LEU A 198 -13.93 17.07 -6.37
C LEU A 198 -15.13 17.76 -7.02
N ARG A 199 -15.90 17.06 -7.85
CA ARG A 199 -17.10 17.61 -8.48
C ARG A 199 -18.08 18.17 -7.45
N VAL A 200 -18.40 17.42 -6.39
CA VAL A 200 -19.29 17.89 -5.32
C VAL A 200 -18.72 19.13 -4.64
N LEU A 201 -17.43 19.12 -4.27
CA LEU A 201 -16.77 20.26 -3.64
C LEU A 201 -16.77 21.53 -4.51
N PHE A 202 -16.63 21.40 -5.83
CA PHE A 202 -16.68 22.53 -6.76
C PHE A 202 -18.11 23.06 -7.00
N ILE A 203 -19.11 22.18 -7.10
CA ILE A 203 -20.51 22.59 -7.30
C ILE A 203 -21.05 23.35 -6.09
N THR A 204 -20.81 22.85 -4.86
CA THR A 204 -21.24 23.51 -3.62
C THR A 204 -20.65 24.92 -3.49
N ARG A 205 -19.44 25.15 -4.02
CA ARG A 205 -18.81 26.49 -4.07
C ARG A 205 -19.54 27.43 -5.03
N LYS A 206 -19.92 26.97 -6.24
CA LYS A 206 -20.57 27.82 -7.25
C LYS A 206 -21.93 28.33 -6.77
N ASN A 207 -22.64 27.53 -5.98
CA ASN A 207 -23.99 27.85 -5.48
C ASN A 207 -23.98 28.55 -4.09
N GLY A 208 -22.81 28.74 -3.47
CA GLY A 208 -22.65 29.22 -2.10
C GLY A 208 -22.71 30.74 -1.89
N LYS A 209 -23.79 31.41 -2.33
CA LYS A 209 -24.07 32.82 -1.94
C LYS A 209 -24.91 32.98 -0.67
N ASN A 210 -25.43 31.89 -0.08
CA ASN A 210 -26.29 31.95 1.12
C ASN A 210 -25.58 31.38 2.34
N SER A 211 -25.40 32.19 3.40
CA SER A 211 -25.15 31.94 4.85
C SER A 211 -24.17 30.85 5.33
N MET A 212 -23.81 29.86 4.52
CA MET A 212 -22.93 28.73 4.84
C MET A 212 -21.43 29.07 4.63
N GLY A 213 -21.13 30.36 4.40
CA GLY A 213 -19.80 30.89 4.10
C GLY A 213 -18.75 30.72 5.20
N GLN A 214 -19.16 30.54 6.46
CA GLN A 214 -18.23 30.26 7.56
C GLN A 214 -17.70 28.81 7.55
N CYS A 215 -18.43 27.87 6.95
CA CYS A 215 -17.90 26.52 6.68
C CYS A 215 -16.87 26.53 5.52
N VAL A 216 -16.87 27.60 4.69
CA VAL A 216 -16.06 27.71 3.46
C VAL A 216 -14.57 27.97 3.74
N PHE A 217 -14.21 28.70 4.80
CA PHE A 217 -12.80 28.82 5.22
C PHE A 217 -12.23 27.48 5.71
N ARG A 218 -13.05 26.66 6.38
CA ARG A 218 -12.72 25.26 6.72
C ARG A 218 -12.64 24.39 5.45
N GLN A 219 -13.50 24.63 4.45
CA GLN A 219 -13.44 23.93 3.16
C GLN A 219 -12.24 24.32 2.30
N GLN A 220 -11.66 25.51 2.43
CA GLN A 220 -10.48 25.92 1.64
C GLN A 220 -9.24 25.10 2.02
N ALA A 221 -8.94 24.99 3.32
CA ALA A 221 -7.87 24.15 3.84
C ALA A 221 -8.12 22.65 3.55
N LEU A 222 -9.38 22.21 3.67
CA LEU A 222 -9.77 20.87 3.26
C LEU A 222 -9.59 20.66 1.74
N ARG A 223 -9.89 21.64 0.89
CA ARG A 223 -9.74 21.54 -0.57
C ARG A 223 -8.28 21.40 -0.99
N TYR A 224 -7.37 22.20 -0.44
CA TYR A 224 -5.93 22.02 -0.71
C TYR A 224 -5.44 20.64 -0.26
N ARG A 225 -5.97 20.14 0.87
CA ARG A 225 -5.71 18.78 1.33
C ARG A 225 -6.27 17.74 0.35
N GLU A 226 -7.51 17.88 -0.11
CA GLU A 226 -8.14 16.94 -1.05
C GLU A 226 -7.49 16.98 -2.44
N ILE A 227 -7.08 18.15 -2.94
CA ILE A 227 -6.32 18.29 -4.20
C ILE A 227 -4.95 17.64 -4.06
N ARG A 228 -4.25 17.87 -2.94
CA ARG A 228 -2.98 17.19 -2.64
C ARG A 228 -3.16 15.68 -2.57
N LEU A 229 -4.27 15.21 -1.99
CA LEU A 229 -4.60 13.79 -1.90
C LEU A 229 -4.89 13.18 -3.28
N ALA A 230 -5.62 13.90 -4.13
CA ALA A 230 -5.86 13.50 -5.52
C ALA A 230 -4.56 13.48 -6.36
N ALA A 231 -3.67 14.46 -6.16
CA ALA A 231 -2.35 14.47 -6.79
C ALA A 231 -1.49 13.30 -6.29
N HIS A 232 -1.58 12.95 -5.01
CA HIS A 232 -0.90 11.78 -4.46
C HIS A 232 -1.41 10.47 -5.07
N VAL A 233 -2.72 10.33 -5.22
CA VAL A 233 -3.37 9.19 -5.89
C VAL A 233 -2.97 9.10 -7.37
N PHE A 234 -2.92 10.23 -8.06
CA PHE A 234 -2.44 10.30 -9.44
C PHE A 234 -0.96 9.88 -9.54
N LEU A 235 -0.11 10.38 -8.64
CA LEU A 235 1.30 9.95 -8.56
C LEU A 235 1.40 8.46 -8.28
N LEU A 236 0.57 7.91 -7.38
CA LEU A 236 0.51 6.48 -7.10
C LEU A 236 0.13 5.67 -8.34
N SER A 237 -0.78 6.20 -9.17
CA SER A 237 -1.16 5.59 -10.45
C SER A 237 -0.01 5.58 -11.46
N VAL A 238 0.82 6.63 -11.49
CA VAL A 238 2.01 6.72 -12.33
C VAL A 238 3.12 5.79 -11.82
N MET A 239 3.36 5.76 -10.51
CA MET A 239 4.31 4.82 -9.89
C MET A 239 3.92 3.37 -10.13
N SER A 240 2.63 3.09 -10.18
CA SER A 240 2.18 1.76 -10.52
C SER A 240 2.20 1.45 -12.00
N ALA A 241 2.14 2.44 -12.90
CA ALA A 241 2.45 2.19 -14.30
C ALA A 241 3.91 1.73 -14.44
N THR A 242 4.81 2.23 -13.60
CA THR A 242 6.21 1.79 -13.54
C THR A 242 6.34 0.38 -12.95
N ILE A 243 5.62 0.07 -11.87
CA ILE A 243 5.56 -1.29 -11.30
C ILE A 243 4.88 -2.28 -12.26
N PHE A 244 3.87 -1.84 -13.00
CA PHE A 244 3.23 -2.60 -14.06
C PHE A 244 4.23 -2.94 -15.16
N VAL A 245 5.01 -1.96 -15.63
CA VAL A 245 6.08 -2.21 -16.61
C VAL A 245 7.11 -3.19 -16.04
N TYR A 246 7.51 -3.04 -14.78
CA TYR A 246 8.42 -3.98 -14.12
C TYR A 246 7.88 -5.42 -14.09
N TYR A 247 6.68 -5.63 -13.56
CA TYR A 247 6.09 -6.98 -13.48
C TYR A 247 5.64 -7.53 -14.83
N TRP A 248 5.31 -6.66 -15.80
CA TRP A 248 5.07 -7.06 -17.18
C TRP A 248 6.36 -7.56 -17.84
N ILE A 249 7.49 -6.88 -17.60
CA ILE A 249 8.80 -7.33 -18.05
C ILE A 249 9.15 -8.66 -17.37
N GLU A 250 8.95 -8.82 -16.05
CA GLU A 250 9.16 -10.11 -15.37
C GLU A 250 8.27 -11.21 -15.94
N PHE A 251 6.99 -10.94 -16.18
CA PHE A 251 6.05 -11.89 -16.80
C PHE A 251 6.52 -12.30 -18.21
N SER A 252 6.93 -11.33 -19.03
CA SER A 252 7.44 -11.54 -20.39
C SER A 252 8.72 -12.39 -20.38
N MET A 253 9.65 -12.11 -19.44
CA MET A 253 10.88 -12.88 -19.28
C MET A 253 10.61 -14.30 -18.78
N ALA A 254 9.62 -14.50 -17.89
CA ALA A 254 9.23 -15.81 -17.40
C ALA A 254 8.54 -16.68 -18.48
N GLY A 255 7.99 -16.06 -19.53
CA GLY A 255 7.34 -16.75 -20.66
C GLY A 255 8.27 -17.20 -21.78
N ASN A 256 9.56 -16.87 -21.73
CA ASN A 256 10.52 -17.11 -22.81
C ASN A 256 11.64 -18.09 -22.35
N PRO A 257 11.41 -19.42 -22.41
CA PRO A 257 12.40 -20.40 -21.94
C PRO A 257 13.67 -20.49 -22.82
N ASP A 258 13.64 -19.99 -24.06
CA ASP A 258 14.65 -20.37 -25.08
C ASP A 258 15.86 -19.44 -25.23
N VAL A 259 16.00 -18.35 -24.45
CA VAL A 259 17.16 -17.43 -24.59
C VAL A 259 18.25 -17.67 -23.54
N SER A 260 17.98 -18.49 -22.51
CA SER A 260 18.94 -18.76 -21.43
C SER A 260 19.81 -20.01 -21.65
N SER A 261 19.51 -20.81 -22.68
CA SER A 261 20.29 -22.00 -23.05
C SER A 261 21.43 -21.74 -24.04
N GLU A 262 21.58 -20.52 -24.57
CA GLU A 262 22.65 -20.18 -25.54
C GLU A 262 23.79 -19.33 -24.97
N LEU A 263 23.81 -19.05 -23.65
CA LEU A 263 24.88 -18.24 -23.01
C LEU A 263 25.45 -18.85 -21.71
N LEU A 264 25.56 -20.18 -21.68
CA LEU A 264 26.56 -20.90 -20.87
C LEU A 264 27.69 -21.39 -21.78
#